data_AF-A0A3C0EXX6-F1
#
_entry.id   AF-A0A3C0EXX6-F1
#
_cell.length_a   1.000
_cell.length_b   1.000
_cell.length_c   1.000
_cell.angle_alpha   90.00
_cell.angle_beta   90.00
_cell.angle_gamma   90.00
#
_symmetry.space_group_name_H-M   'P 1'
#
loop_
_entity.id
_entity.type
_entity.pdbx_description
1 polymer ?
#
loop_
_entity_poly.entity_id
_entity_poly.type
_entity_poly.pdbx_seq_one_letter_code
_entity_poly.pdbx_strand_id
1 'polypeptide(L)' 'MGGWLNSLPQSVRPYFEAEPLAAFFLGISSGFPFALIGATLTTRLAQDGISKSAVTAFALTFLAYNF' A
#
# COMPACT_ATOMS: atom_id res chain seq x y z
N MET A 1 16.03 -8.84 28.18
CA MET A 1 15.63 -9.17 26.79
C MET A 1 16.21 -8.11 25.86
N GLY A 2 17.43 -8.30 25.35
CA GLY A 2 17.99 -7.41 24.34
C GLY A 2 17.44 -7.80 22.98
N GLY A 3 16.32 -7.23 22.57
CA GLY A 3 15.72 -7.51 21.26
C GLY A 3 16.65 -7.12 20.12
N TRP A 4 16.49 -7.73 18.94
CA TRP A 4 17.32 -7.47 17.75
C TRP A 4 17.45 -5.98 17.45
N LEU A 5 16.50 -5.16 17.91
CA LEU A 5 16.47 -3.70 17.80
C LEU A 5 17.76 -3.03 18.32
N ASN A 6 18.50 -3.68 19.22
CA ASN A 6 19.81 -3.22 19.69
C ASN A 6 20.95 -3.45 18.69
N SER A 7 20.78 -4.35 17.72
CA SER A 7 21.73 -4.61 16.63
C SER A 7 21.52 -3.66 15.45
N LEU A 8 20.44 -2.87 15.45
CA LEU A 8 20.16 -1.89 14.41
C LEU A 8 20.94 -0.57 14.69
N PRO A 9 21.45 0.10 13.65
CA PRO A 9 22.05 1.42 13.79
C PRO A 9 21.09 2.39 14.50
N GLN A 10 21.63 3.22 15.37
CA GLN A 10 20.86 4.12 16.23
C GLN A 10 19.96 5.08 15.43
N SER A 11 20.31 5.36 14.17
CA SER A 11 19.54 6.18 13.24
C SER A 11 18.27 5.50 12.69
N VAL A 12 18.23 4.18 12.56
CA VAL A 12 17.06 3.45 12.01
C VAL A 12 16.14 2.91 13.10
N ARG A 13 16.62 2.85 14.34
CA ARG A 13 15.86 2.38 15.50
C ARG A 13 14.50 3.08 15.70
N PRO A 14 14.36 4.41 15.51
CA PRO A 14 13.08 5.09 15.67
C PRO A 14 11.99 4.58 14.71
N TYR A 15 12.34 4.13 13.50
CA TYR A 15 11.35 3.65 12.52
C TYR A 15 10.73 2.29 12.89
N PHE A 16 11.35 1.56 13.82
CA PHE A 16 10.86 0.28 14.31
C PHE A 16 10.16 0.38 15.68
N GLU A 17 9.93 1.61 16.16
CA GLU A 17 9.09 1.85 17.32
C GLU A 17 7.61 1.59 16.98
N ALA A 18 6.80 1.35 18.02
CA ALA A 18 5.39 1.00 17.83
C ALA A 18 4.59 2.12 17.16
N GLU A 19 4.87 3.39 17.48
CA GLU A 19 4.10 4.53 16.95
C GLU A 19 4.34 4.74 15.44
N PRO A 20 5.59 4.75 14.93
CA PRO A 20 5.83 4.92 13.50
C PRO A 20 5.36 3.71 12.68
N LEU A 21 5.49 2.49 13.21
CA LEU A 21 4.94 1.31 12.56
C LEU A 21 3.40 1.36 12.51
N ALA A 22 2.75 1.76 13.60
CA ALA A 22 1.30 1.94 13.63
C ALA A 22 0.85 3.00 12.61
N ALA A 23 1.53 4.15 12.54
CA ALA A 23 1.24 5.19 11.56
C ALA A 23 1.46 4.72 10.11
N PHE A 24 2.52 3.93 9.87
CA PHE A 24 2.80 3.33 8.57
C PHE A 24 1.69 2.37 8.12
N PHE A 25 1.31 1.42 8.98
CA PHE A 25 0.24 0.48 8.66
C PHE A 25 -1.14 1.17 8.55
N LEU A 26 -1.39 2.21 9.36
CA LEU A 26 -2.58 3.04 9.26
C LEU A 26 -2.63 3.78 7.92
N GLY A 27 -1.50 4.36 7.48
CA GLY A 27 -1.34 5.01 6.18
C GLY A 27 -1.50 4.04 5.00
N ILE A 28 -0.96 2.82 5.10
CA ILE A 28 -1.19 1.78 4.08
C ILE A 28 -2.67 1.41 4.02
N SER A 29 -3.30 1.21 5.19
CA SER A 29 -4.70 0.79 5.28
C SER A 29 -5.66 1.88 4.77
N SER A 30 -5.32 3.17 4.91
CA SER A 30 -6.15 4.26 4.40
C SER A 30 -6.20 4.33 2.86
N GLY A 31 -5.24 3.73 2.15
CA GLY A 31 -5.25 3.57 0.70
C GLY A 31 -6.14 2.43 0.19
N PHE A 32 -6.55 1.50 1.06
CA PHE A 32 -7.32 0.32 0.68
C PHE A 32 -8.70 0.64 0.08
N PRO A 33 -9.49 1.59 0.60
CA PRO A 33 -10.76 1.98 0.01
C PRO A 33 -10.63 2.41 -1.46
N PHE A 34 -9.58 3.16 -1.80
CA PHE A 34 -9.32 3.59 -3.16
C PHE A 34 -8.96 2.42 -4.09
N ALA A 35 -8.11 1.50 -3.62
CA ALA A 35 -7.79 0.27 -4.35
C ALA A 35 -9.02 -0.61 -4.56
N LEU A 36 -9.93 -0.70 -3.58
CA LEU A 36 -11.18 -1.46 -3.67
C LEU A 36 -12.15 -0.86 -4.70
N ILE A 37 -12.27 0.47 -4.75
CA ILE A 37 -13.06 1.16 -5.79
C ILE A 37 -12.50 0.81 -7.17
N GLY A 38 -11.18 0.89 -7.34
CA GLY A 38 -10.51 0.52 -8.57
C GLY A 38 -10.71 -0.93 -8.99
N ALA A 39 -10.57 -1.86 -8.04
CA ALA A 39 -10.77 -3.28 -8.26
C ALA A 39 -12.22 -3.59 -8.67
N THR A 40 -13.20 -2.90 -8.09
CA THR A 40 -14.62 -3.09 -8.40
C THR A 40 -14.96 -2.58 -9.80
N LEU A 41 -14.48 -1.38 -10.15
CA LEU A 41 -14.63 -0.81 -11.50
C LEU A 41 -13.95 -1.69 -12.56
N THR A 42 -12.75 -2.18 -12.26
CA THR A 42 -12.01 -3.07 -13.16
C THR A 42 -12.70 -4.42 -13.32
N THR A 43 -13.29 -4.97 -12.25
CA THR A 43 -14.13 -6.17 -12.31
C THR A 43 -15.33 -5.96 -13.25
N ARG A 44 -16.02 -4.82 -13.15
CA ARG A 44 -17.15 -4.49 -14.04
C ARG A 44 -16.71 -4.38 -15.51
N LEU A 45 -15.61 -3.68 -15.78
CA LEU A 45 -15.05 -3.55 -17.14
C LEU A 45 -14.58 -4.90 -17.70
N ALA A 46 -14.00 -5.76 -16.86
CA ALA A 46 -13.59 -7.11 -17.25
C ALA A 46 -14.80 -8.02 -17.55
N GLN A 47 -15.91 -7.86 -16.83
CA GLN A 47 -17.18 -8.53 -17.12
C GLN A 47 -17.77 -8.07 -18.46
N ASP A 48 -17.58 -6.80 -18.83
CA ASP A 48 -17.95 -6.23 -20.13
C ASP A 48 -16.96 -6.57 -21.27
N GLY A 49 -15.94 -7.40 -21.01
CA GLY A 49 -15.01 -7.92 -22.02
C GLY A 49 -13.71 -7.12 -22.22
N ILE A 50 -13.42 -6.11 -21.38
CA ILE A 50 -12.18 -5.33 -21.43
C ILE A 50 -11.08 -6.06 -20.61
N SER A 51 -10.10 -6.62 -21.33
CA SER A 51 -9.11 -7.58 -20.79
C SER A 51 -8.09 -7.00 -19.79
N LYS A 52 -7.34 -7.92 -19.15
CA LYS A 52 -6.22 -7.80 -18.17
C LYS A 52 -5.35 -6.53 -18.15
N SER A 53 -5.24 -5.76 -19.23
CA SER A 53 -4.47 -4.51 -19.31
C SER A 53 -5.04 -3.37 -18.45
N ALA A 54 -6.36 -3.37 -18.23
CA ALA A 54 -7.02 -2.35 -17.41
C ALA A 54 -6.56 -2.40 -15.93
N VAL A 55 -6.31 -3.60 -15.38
CA VAL A 55 -5.87 -3.79 -13.98
C VAL A 55 -4.49 -3.15 -13.76
N THR A 56 -3.55 -3.38 -14.67
CA THR A 56 -2.19 -2.85 -14.57
C THR A 56 -2.16 -1.33 -14.76
N ALA A 57 -2.95 -0.82 -15.70
CA ALA A 57 -3.08 0.63 -15.91
C ALA A 57 -3.70 1.33 -14.70
N PHE A 58 -4.67 0.70 -14.03
CA PHE A 58 -5.28 1.25 -12.81
C PHE A 58 -4.27 1.30 -11.65
N ALA A 59 -3.53 0.21 -11.43
CA ALA A 59 -2.46 0.17 -10.42
C ALA A 59 -1.35 1.20 -10.70
N LEU A 60 -0.95 1.35 -11.97
CA LEU A 60 0.08 2.31 -12.37
C LEU A 60 -0.40 3.76 -12.25
N THR A 61 -1.66 4.04 -12.57
CA THR A 61 -2.29 5.36 -12.40
C THR A 61 -2.35 5.72 -10.93
N PHE A 62 -2.78 4.79 -10.07
CA PHE A 62 -2.76 4.98 -8.63
C PHE A 62 -1.35 5.28 -8.13
N LEU A 63 -0.35 4.50 -8.56
CA LEU A 63 1.04 4.75 -8.20
C LEU A 63 1.50 6.15 -8.63
N ALA A 64 1.20 6.58 -9.86
CA ALA A 64 1.62 7.87 -10.40
C ALA A 64 0.97 9.08 -9.70
N TYR A 65 -0.29 8.98 -9.26
CA TYR A 65 -1.01 10.07 -8.59
C TYR A 65 -0.77 10.14 -7.06
N ASN A 66 -0.05 9.17 -6.48
CA ASN A 66 0.33 9.17 -5.07
C ASN A 66 1.78 9.64 -4.84
N PHE A 67 2.43 10.24 -5.86
CA PHE A 67 3.73 10.91 -5.78
C PHE A 67 3.61 12.44 -5.87
#